data_AF-A0A1H6YLQ1-F1
#
_entry.id   AF-A0A1H6YLQ1-F1
#
_cell.length_a   1.000
_cell.length_b   1.000
_cell.length_c   1.000
_cell.angle_alpha   90.00
_cell.angle_beta   90.00
_cell.angle_gamma   90.00
#
_symmetry.space_group_name_H-M   'P 1'
#
loop_
_entity.id
_entity.type
_entity.pdbx_description
1 polymer ?
#
loop_
_entity_poly.entity_id
_entity_poly.type
_entity_poly.pdbx_seq_one_letter_code
_entity_poly.pdbx_strand_id
1 'polypeptide(L)'
;MQAIRQLTKPFKKQQEVKFKMKQNEKRINKNNLYLIVFITIILFIITIYSINKYFIYNKVLNEENSIEYVFLDKTKHSGGKGEHYDMRISYLNNVYRVSITYKIFTKIDKGKLPKLFITPQNEVITNWNMTIAKRGIIASFIGLFIFILVLIYFRFIKR
;
A
#
# COMPACT_ATOMS: atom_id res chain seq x y z
N MET A 1 -32.24 -39.94 -46.29
CA MET A 1 -31.57 -38.65 -45.95
C MET A 1 -31.79 -38.14 -44.52
N GLN A 2 -32.86 -38.50 -43.80
CA GLN A 2 -33.12 -37.97 -42.44
C GLN A 2 -32.22 -38.57 -41.34
N ALA A 3 -31.78 -39.83 -41.47
CA ALA A 3 -30.92 -40.50 -40.48
C ALA A 3 -29.51 -39.85 -40.32
N ILE A 4 -28.90 -39.40 -41.44
CA ILE A 4 -27.58 -38.74 -41.44
C ILE A 4 -27.65 -37.36 -40.73
N ARG A 5 -28.79 -36.67 -40.80
CA ARG A 5 -29.03 -35.41 -40.07
C ARG A 5 -29.19 -35.59 -38.57
N GLN A 6 -29.63 -36.77 -38.09
CA GLN A 6 -29.73 -37.03 -36.66
C GLN A 6 -28.36 -37.38 -36.03
N LEU A 7 -27.50 -38.10 -36.77
CA LEU A 7 -26.15 -38.47 -36.32
C LEU A 7 -25.18 -37.28 -36.21
N THR A 8 -25.40 -36.19 -36.95
CA THR A 8 -24.51 -35.02 -36.99
C THR A 8 -24.83 -33.94 -35.94
N LYS A 9 -26.04 -33.92 -35.37
CA LYS A 9 -26.44 -33.00 -34.29
C LYS A 9 -25.55 -33.06 -33.03
N PRO A 10 -25.19 -34.23 -32.47
CA PRO A 10 -24.35 -34.29 -31.28
C PRO A 10 -22.93 -33.75 -31.53
N PHE A 11 -22.39 -33.96 -32.74
CA PHE A 11 -21.05 -33.49 -33.11
C PHE A 11 -21.00 -31.95 -33.20
N LYS A 12 -22.02 -31.34 -33.81
CA LYS A 12 -22.14 -29.87 -33.90
C LYS A 12 -22.30 -29.23 -32.51
N LYS A 13 -23.11 -29.85 -31.63
CA LYS A 13 -23.29 -29.41 -30.25
C LYS A 13 -21.99 -29.49 -29.44
N GLN A 14 -21.19 -30.54 -29.60
CA GLN A 14 -19.88 -30.66 -28.95
C GLN A 14 -18.87 -29.59 -29.44
N GLN A 15 -18.87 -29.27 -30.73
CA GLN A 15 -18.02 -28.21 -31.28
C GLN A 15 -18.41 -26.83 -30.75
N GLU A 16 -19.71 -26.52 -30.65
CA GLU A 16 -20.20 -25.27 -30.07
C GLU A 16 -19.82 -25.13 -28.58
N VAL A 17 -19.90 -26.22 -27.80
CA VAL A 17 -19.46 -26.22 -26.39
C VAL A 17 -17.96 -25.97 -26.28
N LYS A 18 -17.11 -26.65 -27.06
CA LYS A 18 -15.66 -26.41 -27.08
C LYS A 18 -15.32 -24.98 -27.50
N PHE A 19 -16.04 -24.41 -28.46
CA PHE A 19 -15.82 -23.04 -28.90
C PHE A 19 -16.19 -22.02 -27.82
N LYS A 20 -17.36 -22.19 -27.17
CA LYS A 20 -17.78 -21.34 -26.04
C LYS A 20 -16.83 -21.45 -24.85
N MET A 21 -16.33 -22.65 -24.54
CA MET A 21 -15.31 -22.86 -23.49
C MET A 21 -14.02 -22.09 -23.81
N LYS A 22 -13.47 -22.21 -25.03
CA LYS A 22 -12.28 -21.47 -25.46
C LYS A 22 -12.48 -19.94 -25.43
N GLN A 23 -13.66 -19.45 -25.79
CA GLN A 23 -13.97 -18.02 -25.69
C GLN A 23 -14.05 -17.53 -24.24
N ASN A 24 -14.63 -18.32 -23.33
CA ASN A 24 -14.68 -18.01 -21.91
C ASN A 24 -13.28 -18.03 -21.28
N GLU A 25 -12.43 -19.02 -21.60
CA GLU A 25 -11.03 -19.05 -21.15
C GLU A 25 -10.24 -17.82 -21.62
N LYS A 26 -10.43 -17.37 -22.87
CA LYS A 26 -9.81 -16.14 -23.37
C LYS A 26 -10.28 -14.89 -22.64
N ARG A 27 -11.57 -14.78 -22.32
CA ARG A 27 -12.14 -13.65 -21.56
C ARG A 27 -11.61 -13.61 -20.12
N ILE A 28 -11.56 -14.76 -19.43
CA ILE A 28 -11.03 -14.86 -18.06
C ILE A 28 -9.56 -14.42 -18.02
N ASN A 29 -8.75 -14.87 -18.98
CA ASN A 29 -7.35 -14.45 -19.07
C ASN A 29 -7.18 -12.93 -19.31
N LYS A 30 -8.06 -12.31 -20.10
CA LYS A 30 -8.00 -10.87 -20.39
C LYS A 30 -8.34 -10.02 -19.16
N ASN A 31 -9.37 -10.40 -18.41
CA ASN A 31 -9.76 -9.71 -17.18
C ASN A 31 -8.67 -9.81 -16.10
N ASN A 32 -8.05 -10.98 -15.95
CA ASN A 32 -6.94 -11.17 -15.03
C ASN A 32 -5.73 -10.31 -15.39
N LEU A 33 -5.42 -10.16 -16.69
CA LEU A 33 -4.34 -9.29 -17.16
C LEU A 33 -4.59 -7.82 -16.79
N TYR A 34 -5.81 -7.32 -16.96
CA TYR A 34 -6.15 -5.94 -16.59
C TYR A 34 -6.03 -5.70 -15.09
N LEU A 35 -6.54 -6.62 -14.27
CA LEU A 35 -6.44 -6.54 -12.82
C LEU A 35 -4.97 -6.55 -12.36
N ILE A 36 -4.15 -7.39 -12.99
CA ILE A 36 -2.71 -7.44 -12.77
C ILE A 36 -2.05 -6.08 -13.07
N VAL A 37 -2.25 -5.54 -14.27
CA VAL A 37 -1.65 -4.26 -14.66
C VAL A 37 -2.08 -3.14 -13.71
N PHE A 38 -3.35 -3.12 -13.32
CA PHE A 38 -3.89 -2.13 -12.38
C PHE A 38 -3.21 -2.21 -11.01
N ILE A 39 -3.04 -3.41 -10.44
CA ILE A 39 -2.34 -3.61 -9.17
C ILE A 39 -0.88 -3.14 -9.27
N THR A 40 -0.18 -3.44 -10.36
CA THR A 40 1.21 -3.01 -10.57
C THR A 40 1.34 -1.50 -10.59
N ILE A 41 0.42 -0.79 -11.27
CA ILE A 41 0.41 0.67 -11.31
C ILE A 41 0.19 1.25 -9.91
N ILE A 42 -0.75 0.69 -9.13
CA ILE A 42 -1.00 1.13 -7.75
C ILE A 42 0.26 0.97 -6.88
N LEU A 43 0.90 -0.21 -6.93
CA LEU A 43 2.12 -0.46 -6.16
C LEU A 43 3.24 0.49 -6.56
N PHE A 44 3.36 0.80 -7.86
CA PHE A 44 4.35 1.73 -8.37
C PHE A 44 4.13 3.17 -7.84
N ILE A 45 2.88 3.64 -7.83
CA ILE A 45 2.51 4.95 -7.27
C ILE A 45 2.85 5.02 -5.78
N ILE A 46 2.48 4.00 -5.01
CA ILE A 46 2.78 3.91 -3.56
C ILE A 46 4.30 3.93 -3.33
N THR A 47 5.06 3.26 -4.19
CA THR A 47 6.53 3.24 -4.12
C THR A 47 7.11 4.63 -4.31
N ILE A 48 6.74 5.32 -5.40
CA ILE A 48 7.22 6.68 -5.69
C ILE A 48 6.86 7.63 -4.55
N TYR A 49 5.62 7.58 -4.07
CA TYR A 49 5.17 8.41 -2.96
C TYR A 49 6.01 8.18 -1.69
N SER A 50 6.24 6.93 -1.33
CA SER A 50 7.04 6.55 -0.15
C SER A 50 8.50 6.98 -0.28
N ILE A 51 9.09 6.85 -1.48
CA ILE A 51 10.45 7.30 -1.78
C ILE A 51 10.56 8.82 -1.64
N ASN A 52 9.61 9.58 -2.19
CA ASN A 52 9.63 11.04 -2.10
C ASN A 52 9.53 11.50 -0.63
N LYS A 53 8.58 10.95 0.13
CA LYS A 53 8.46 11.21 1.57
C LYS A 53 9.74 10.85 2.32
N TYR A 54 10.37 9.71 1.99
CA TYR A 54 11.63 9.31 2.60
C TYR A 54 12.75 10.34 2.39
N PHE A 55 12.94 10.84 1.17
CA PHE A 55 13.96 11.84 0.88
C PHE A 55 13.71 13.15 1.63
N ILE A 56 12.46 13.63 1.63
CA ILE A 56 12.07 14.84 2.38
C ILE A 56 12.36 14.66 3.87
N TYR A 57 11.90 13.55 4.46
CA TYR A 57 12.07 13.30 5.89
C TYR A 57 13.54 13.10 6.27
N ASN A 58 14.32 12.41 5.43
CA ASN A 58 15.75 12.23 5.65
C ASN A 58 16.49 13.56 5.62
N LYS A 59 16.17 14.45 4.68
CA LYS A 59 16.77 15.80 4.62
C LYS A 59 16.46 16.60 5.88
N VAL A 60 15.19 16.69 6.26
CA VAL A 60 14.74 17.46 7.43
C VAL A 60 15.34 16.92 8.73
N LEU A 61 15.43 15.59 8.89
CA LEU A 61 16.00 14.98 10.10
C LEU A 61 17.52 15.16 10.21
N ASN A 62 18.23 15.18 9.08
CA ASN A 62 19.69 15.37 9.07
C ASN A 62 20.11 16.83 9.28
N GLU A 63 19.22 17.79 8.99
CA GLU A 63 19.46 19.22 9.25
C GLU A 63 19.28 19.59 10.75
N GLU A 64 18.83 18.64 11.59
CA GLU A 64 18.67 18.76 13.06
C GLU A 64 17.87 19.97 13.58
N ASN A 65 17.10 20.64 12.72
CA ASN A 65 16.26 21.78 13.09
C ASN A 65 14.96 21.31 13.76
N SER A 66 15.03 20.89 15.02
CA SER A 66 13.84 20.57 15.81
C SER A 66 13.05 21.83 16.12
N ILE A 67 11.72 21.75 16.01
CA ILE A 67 10.83 22.86 16.35
C ILE A 67 10.56 22.90 17.85
N GLU A 68 10.45 24.10 18.41
CA GLU A 68 9.84 24.31 19.72
C GLU A 68 8.32 24.40 19.56
N TYR A 69 7.58 23.72 20.44
CA TYR A 69 6.13 23.60 20.32
C TYR A 69 5.47 23.56 21.70
N VAL A 70 4.19 23.92 21.74
CA VAL A 70 3.36 23.76 22.94
C VAL A 70 2.66 22.40 22.84
N PHE A 71 2.92 21.52 23.79
CA PHE A 71 2.19 20.26 23.92
C PHE A 71 0.77 20.56 24.41
N LEU A 72 -0.24 20.07 23.67
CA LEU A 72 -1.63 20.25 24.05
C LEU A 72 -2.14 19.01 24.77
N ASP A 73 -2.10 17.87 24.10
CA ASP A 73 -2.53 16.59 24.66
C ASP A 73 -2.03 15.39 23.85
N LYS A 74 -2.40 14.21 24.32
CA LYS A 74 -2.19 12.95 23.62
C LYS A 74 -3.44 12.08 23.73
N THR A 75 -3.70 11.34 22.67
CA THR A 75 -4.88 10.48 22.56
C THR A 75 -4.45 9.05 22.21
N LYS A 76 -5.06 8.08 22.88
CA LYS A 76 -4.97 6.66 22.51
C LYS A 76 -6.28 6.29 21.80
N HIS A 77 -6.17 5.92 20.53
CA HIS A 77 -7.25 5.34 19.75
C HIS A 77 -7.13 3.82 19.79
N SER A 78 -8.16 3.13 20.28
CA SER A 78 -8.23 1.66 20.26
C SER A 78 -9.32 1.23 19.30
N GLY A 79 -9.00 0.29 18.41
CA GLY A 79 -9.92 -0.24 17.41
C GLY A 79 -9.64 -1.72 17.16
N GLY A 80 -10.51 -2.61 17.66
CA GLY A 80 -10.31 -4.06 17.59
C GLY A 80 -9.01 -4.49 18.28
N LYS A 81 -8.10 -5.15 17.55
CA LYS A 81 -6.77 -5.56 18.04
C LYS A 81 -5.68 -4.50 17.84
N GLY A 82 -6.01 -3.36 17.25
CA GLY A 82 -5.06 -2.30 16.93
C GLY A 82 -5.13 -1.13 17.91
N GLU A 83 -3.97 -0.58 18.25
CA GLU A 83 -3.87 0.66 19.01
C GLU A 83 -3.09 1.68 18.18
N HIS A 84 -3.64 2.88 18.09
CA HIS A 84 -3.02 4.03 17.46
C HIS A 84 -2.87 5.14 18.49
N TYR A 85 -1.78 5.88 18.42
CA TYR A 85 -1.42 6.89 19.40
C TYR A 85 -1.13 8.19 18.68
N ASP A 86 -1.81 9.25 19.08
CA ASP A 86 -1.65 10.58 18.51
C ASP A 86 -1.27 11.58 19.61
N MET A 87 -0.55 12.62 19.23
CA MET A 87 -0.37 13.82 20.05
C MET A 87 -0.84 15.06 19.29
N ARG A 88 -1.40 16.03 20.00
CA ARG A 88 -1.68 17.35 19.45
C ARG A 88 -0.68 18.37 20.00
N ILE A 89 -0.19 19.21 19.10
CA ILE A 89 0.73 20.28 19.43
C ILE A 89 0.28 21.58 18.80
N SER A 90 0.68 22.71 19.39
CA SER A 90 0.56 24.03 18.79
C SER A 90 1.93 24.53 18.35
N TYR A 91 2.03 24.96 17.10
CA TYR A 91 3.22 25.56 16.50
C TYR A 91 2.79 26.69 15.56
N LEU A 92 3.36 27.88 15.72
CA LEU A 92 3.02 29.08 14.93
C LEU A 92 1.49 29.33 14.86
N ASN A 93 0.79 29.24 16.00
CA ASN A 93 -0.66 29.38 16.13
C ASN A 93 -1.51 28.35 15.36
N ASN A 94 -0.90 27.28 14.84
CA ASN A 94 -1.59 26.17 14.19
C ASN A 94 -1.54 24.91 15.05
N VAL A 95 -2.66 24.16 15.07
CA VAL A 95 -2.75 22.89 15.79
C VAL A 95 -2.47 21.74 14.83
N TYR A 96 -1.46 20.93 15.16
CA TYR A 96 -1.09 19.75 14.39
C TYR A 96 -1.41 18.48 15.17
N ARG A 97 -1.89 17.46 14.46
CA ARG A 97 -2.01 16.10 14.98
C ARG A 97 -0.85 15.27 14.43
N VAL A 98 -0.09 14.65 15.32
CA VAL A 98 1.11 13.88 14.97
C VAL A 98 0.96 12.46 15.50
N SER A 99 1.03 11.48 14.60
CA SER A 99 1.02 10.08 14.99
C SER A 99 2.34 9.67 15.64
N ILE A 100 2.22 9.05 16.80
CA ILE A 100 3.34 8.64 17.65
C ILE A 100 3.30 7.15 17.95
N THR A 101 4.42 6.63 18.45
CA THR A 101 4.49 5.25 18.92
C THR A 101 4.06 5.15 20.37
N TYR A 102 3.67 3.95 20.81
CA TYR A 102 3.45 3.65 22.24
C TYR A 102 4.65 4.05 23.12
N LYS A 103 5.88 3.86 22.62
CA LYS A 103 7.11 4.25 23.33
C LYS A 103 7.21 5.77 23.51
N ILE A 104 6.77 6.57 22.55
CA ILE A 104 6.71 8.03 22.68
C ILE A 104 5.57 8.42 23.62
N PHE A 105 4.40 7.79 23.46
CA PHE A 105 3.22 8.04 24.30
C PHE A 105 3.54 7.86 25.79
N THR A 106 4.20 6.76 26.16
CA THR A 106 4.61 6.47 27.55
C THR A 106 5.77 7.34 28.05
N LYS A 107 6.61 7.89 27.16
CA LYS A 107 7.66 8.86 27.53
C LYS A 107 7.06 10.22 27.87
N ILE A 108 6.00 10.61 27.18
CA ILE A 108 5.27 11.86 27.47
C ILE A 108 4.67 11.80 28.89
N ASP A 109 4.15 10.64 29.35
CA ASP A 109 3.70 10.48 30.75
C ASP A 109 4.80 10.76 31.77
N LYS A 110 6.06 10.49 31.39
CA LYS A 110 7.25 10.69 32.23
C LYS A 110 7.83 12.10 32.07
N GLY A 111 7.08 13.04 31.48
CA GLY A 111 7.52 14.41 31.22
C GLY A 111 8.55 14.55 30.11
N LYS A 112 8.80 13.51 29.31
CA LYS A 112 9.79 13.55 28.21
C LYS A 112 9.08 13.76 26.88
N LEU A 113 9.16 14.98 26.35
CA LEU A 113 8.61 15.36 25.06
C LEU A 113 9.50 14.89 23.89
N PRO A 114 8.92 14.38 22.78
CA PRO A 114 9.70 14.00 21.61
C PRO A 114 10.22 15.23 20.85
N LYS A 115 11.35 15.08 20.16
CA LYS A 115 11.76 16.06 19.15
C LYS A 115 10.81 15.96 17.95
N LEU A 116 10.33 17.11 17.50
CA LEU A 116 9.47 17.26 16.32
C LEU A 116 10.18 18.11 15.29
N PHE A 117 9.84 17.88 14.02
CA PHE A 117 10.41 18.59 12.88
C PHE A 117 9.30 19.00 11.94
N ILE A 118 9.50 20.09 11.19
CA ILE A 118 8.55 20.55 10.18
C ILE A 118 9.12 20.34 8.79
N THR A 119 8.32 19.76 7.90
CA THR A 119 8.70 19.58 6.49
C THR A 119 8.42 20.86 5.70
N PRO A 120 9.02 21.03 4.51
CA PRO A 120 8.66 22.13 3.60
C PRO A 120 7.17 22.17 3.22
N GLN A 121 6.44 21.06 3.37
CA GLN A 121 5.00 20.95 3.14
C GLN A 121 4.14 21.26 4.38
N ASN A 122 4.70 21.88 5.42
CA ASN A 122 4.00 22.17 6.69
C ASN A 122 3.44 20.96 7.43
N GLU A 123 4.01 19.77 7.22
CA GLU A 123 3.71 18.59 8.04
C GLU A 123 4.67 18.52 9.23
N VAL A 124 4.11 18.25 10.42
CA VAL A 124 4.93 17.98 11.61
C VAL A 124 5.20 16.48 11.69
N ILE A 125 6.48 16.13 11.79
CA ILE A 125 6.95 14.76 11.77
C ILE A 125 7.82 14.45 12.99
N THR A 126 7.90 13.14 13.29
CA THR A 126 8.84 12.56 14.24
C THR A 126 9.80 11.61 13.51
N ASN A 127 10.83 11.13 14.20
CA ASN A 127 11.71 10.06 13.70
C ASN A 127 10.94 8.78 13.30
N TRP A 128 9.73 8.58 13.85
CA TRP A 128 8.88 7.45 13.50
C TRP A 128 8.36 7.55 12.06
N ASN A 129 8.06 8.76 11.56
CA ASN A 129 7.59 8.97 10.19
C ASN A 129 8.63 8.52 9.15
N MET A 130 9.92 8.74 9.42
CA MET A 130 11.01 8.20 8.59
C MET A 130 11.01 6.67 8.58
N THR A 131 10.79 6.05 9.74
CA THR A 131 10.73 4.58 9.85
C THR A 131 9.55 4.01 9.07
N ILE A 132 8.39 4.66 9.12
CA ILE A 132 7.22 4.30 8.31
C ILE A 132 7.55 4.41 6.82
N ALA A 133 8.14 5.52 6.38
CA ALA A 133 8.49 5.72 4.97
C ALA A 133 9.45 4.62 4.47
N LYS A 134 10.48 4.28 5.25
CA LYS A 134 11.39 3.15 4.95
C LYS A 134 10.64 1.83 4.81
N ARG A 135 9.72 1.53 5.74
CA ARG A 135 8.90 0.30 5.69
C ARG A 135 7.98 0.27 4.47
N GLY A 136 7.40 1.41 4.08
CA GLY A 136 6.58 1.54 2.88
C GLY A 136 7.36 1.20 1.61
N ILE A 137 8.59 1.69 1.50
CA ILE A 137 9.49 1.36 0.38
C ILE A 137 9.75 -0.16 0.34
N ILE A 138 10.17 -0.75 1.46
CA ILE A 138 10.48 -2.19 1.55
C ILE A 138 9.26 -3.04 1.21
N ALA A 139 8.09 -2.73 1.79
CA ALA A 139 6.85 -3.44 1.52
C ALA A 139 6.46 -3.40 0.04
N SER A 140 6.68 -2.26 -0.61
CA SER A 140 6.39 -2.11 -2.04
C SER A 140 7.36 -2.94 -2.90
N PHE A 141 8.65 -2.99 -2.57
CA PHE A 141 9.61 -3.86 -3.25
C PHE A 141 9.29 -5.34 -3.08
N ILE A 142 8.93 -5.79 -1.87
CA ILE A 142 8.49 -7.17 -1.61
C ILE A 142 7.24 -7.48 -2.42
N GLY A 143 6.27 -6.56 -2.48
CA GLY A 143 5.07 -6.71 -3.29
C GLY A 143 5.37 -6.89 -4.78
N LEU A 144 6.27 -6.07 -5.34
CA LEU A 144 6.72 -6.20 -6.73
C LEU A 144 7.47 -7.51 -6.98
N PHE A 145 8.29 -7.96 -6.03
CA PHE A 145 9.02 -9.22 -6.15
C PHE A 145 8.08 -10.43 -6.18
N ILE A 146 7.13 -10.50 -5.23
CA ILE A 146 6.10 -11.55 -5.20
C ILE A 146 5.30 -11.53 -6.51
N PHE A 147 4.97 -10.35 -7.01
CA PHE A 147 4.26 -10.19 -8.26
C PHE A 147 5.03 -10.78 -9.46
N ILE A 148 6.33 -10.53 -9.57
CA ILE A 148 7.18 -11.12 -10.62
C ILE A 148 7.20 -12.65 -10.52
N LEU A 149 7.31 -13.20 -9.30
CA LEU A 149 7.27 -14.66 -9.09
C LEU A 149 5.95 -15.27 -9.55
N VAL A 150 4.83 -14.62 -9.26
CA VAL A 150 3.50 -15.06 -9.71
C VAL A 150 3.41 -15.07 -11.24
N LEU A 151 3.90 -14.03 -11.92
CA LEU A 151 3.95 -13.99 -13.38
C LEU A 151 4.80 -15.11 -13.99
N ILE A 152 5.96 -15.38 -13.39
CA ILE A 152 6.86 -16.47 -13.82
C ILE A 152 6.15 -17.81 -13.65
N TYR A 153 5.53 -18.06 -12.50
CA TYR A 153 4.78 -19.28 -12.21
C TYR A 153 3.66 -19.53 -13.23
N PHE A 154 2.84 -18.51 -13.53
CA PHE A 154 1.80 -18.60 -14.55
C PHE A 154 2.35 -18.87 -15.95
N ARG A 155 3.54 -18.36 -16.28
CA ARG A 155 4.21 -18.62 -17.55
C ARG A 155 4.68 -20.07 -17.66
N PHE A 156 5.17 -20.66 -16.57
CA PHE A 156 5.66 -22.05 -16.55
C PHE A 156 4.53 -23.09 -16.55
N ILE A 157 3.39 -22.82 -15.88
CA ILE A 157 2.23 -23.74 -15.88
C ILE A 157 1.49 -23.81 -17.22
N LYS A 158 1.57 -22.75 -18.03
CA LYS A 158 0.94 -22.73 -19.36
C LYS A 158 1.77 -23.43 -20.45
N ARG A 159 2.99 -23.89 -20.15
CA ARG A 159 3.76 -24.77 -21.02
C ARG A 159 3.49 -26.22 -20.65
#